data_AF-A0A7G8J3G0-F1
#
_entry.id   AF-A0A7G8J3G0-F1
#
_cell.length_a   1.000
_cell.length_b   1.000
_cell.length_c   1.000
_cell.angle_alpha   90.00
_cell.angle_beta   90.00
_cell.angle_gamma   90.00
#
_symmetry.space_group_name_H-M   'P 1'
#
loop_
_entity.id
_entity.type
_entity.pdbx_description
1 polymer ?
#
loop_
_entity_poly.entity_id
_entity_poly.type
_entity_poly.pdbx_seq_one_letter_code
_entity_poly.pdbx_strand_id
1 'polypeptide(L)'
;MIRSRCWHWRTARQRQQSGFTLIEVLIAGVVLSGVMAAVGKLTVAAIAASRIQSERTRIEAVVTENIQLIQKADSEFRVDAIDIIDQPLPIHDCSNPARALKTYIENRSNENTETARKLNLRSPDITRSLKEGETNKTLVISYSFEAPETNITKEYRILEINPNFQARCP
;
A
#
# COMPACT_ATOMS: atom_id res chain seq x y z
N MET A 1 -47.77 -79.42 32.03
CA MET A 1 -46.76 -78.88 31.08
C MET A 1 -46.26 -77.55 31.62
N ILE A 2 -44.94 -77.46 31.83
CA ILE A 2 -44.19 -76.34 32.38
C ILE A 2 -43.81 -75.38 31.24
N ARG A 3 -43.93 -74.05 31.44
CA ARG A 3 -43.00 -73.03 30.90
C ARG A 3 -43.38 -71.63 31.40
N SER A 4 -42.69 -71.12 32.42
CA SER A 4 -41.46 -70.28 32.32
C SER A 4 -41.79 -68.79 32.30
N ARG A 5 -41.75 -68.16 33.49
CA ARG A 5 -41.74 -66.70 33.64
C ARG A 5 -40.39 -66.18 33.15
N CYS A 6 -40.38 -65.45 32.03
CA CYS A 6 -39.21 -64.71 31.58
C CYS A 6 -39.08 -63.44 32.43
N TRP A 7 -38.13 -63.45 33.37
CA TRP A 7 -37.73 -62.25 34.09
C TRP A 7 -36.86 -61.39 33.17
N HIS A 8 -37.37 -60.21 32.83
CA HIS A 8 -36.66 -59.21 32.06
C HIS A 8 -35.73 -58.45 33.01
N TRP A 9 -34.47 -58.89 33.10
CA TRP A 9 -33.44 -58.15 33.82
C TRP A 9 -33.07 -56.90 33.03
N ARG A 10 -33.65 -55.76 33.39
CA ARG A 10 -33.09 -54.45 33.01
C ARG A 10 -31.83 -54.24 33.85
N THR A 11 -30.67 -54.46 33.26
CA THR A 11 -29.42 -53.90 33.80
C THR A 11 -29.47 -52.40 33.63
N ALA A 12 -29.86 -51.69 34.68
CA ALA A 12 -29.64 -50.25 34.78
C ALA A 12 -28.13 -50.01 34.78
N ARG A 13 -27.59 -49.66 33.62
CA ARG A 13 -26.20 -49.22 33.49
C ARG A 13 -26.12 -47.88 34.21
N GLN A 14 -25.73 -47.89 35.48
CA GLN A 14 -25.35 -46.65 36.16
C GLN A 14 -24.17 -46.08 35.39
N ARG A 15 -24.43 -45.06 34.57
CA ARG A 15 -23.36 -44.16 34.13
C ARG A 15 -22.83 -43.50 35.40
N GLN A 16 -21.71 -43.99 35.91
CA GLN A 16 -20.92 -43.24 36.87
C GLN A 16 -20.59 -41.91 36.20
N GLN A 17 -21.28 -40.85 36.60
CA GLN A 17 -20.81 -39.50 36.35
C GLN A 17 -19.61 -39.30 37.28
N SER A 18 -18.46 -39.79 36.85
CA SER A 18 -17.19 -39.50 37.50
C SER A 18 -16.95 -38.01 37.33
N GLY A 19 -16.96 -37.27 38.44
CA GLY A 19 -16.58 -35.86 38.45
C GLY A 19 -15.09 -35.70 38.14
N PHE A 20 -14.70 -34.48 37.76
CA PHE A 20 -13.30 -34.13 37.54
C PHE A 20 -12.53 -34.18 38.86
N THR A 21 -11.31 -34.70 38.81
CA THR A 21 -10.41 -34.64 39.97
C THR A 21 -9.83 -33.23 40.13
N LEU A 22 -9.43 -32.85 41.34
CA LEU A 22 -8.83 -31.55 41.62
C LEU A 22 -7.58 -31.30 40.75
N ILE A 23 -6.79 -32.35 40.49
CA ILE A 23 -5.59 -32.28 39.64
C ILE A 23 -5.94 -32.00 38.17
N GLU A 24 -7.03 -32.59 37.67
CA GLU A 24 -7.46 -32.41 36.29
C GLU A 24 -7.94 -30.98 36.03
N VAL A 25 -8.68 -30.41 36.99
CA VAL A 25 -9.08 -29.00 36.95
C VAL A 25 -7.86 -28.08 37.02
N LEU A 26 -6.85 -28.41 37.84
CA LEU A 26 -5.63 -27.63 37.96
C LEU A 26 -4.83 -27.62 36.66
N ILE A 27 -4.63 -28.79 36.04
CA ILE A 27 -3.94 -28.92 34.75
C ILE A 27 -4.70 -28.15 33.67
N ALA A 28 -6.03 -28.33 33.60
CA ALA A 28 -6.87 -27.61 32.64
C ALA A 28 -6.77 -26.09 32.81
N GLY A 29 -6.73 -25.58 34.05
CA GLY A 29 -6.55 -24.16 34.33
C GLY A 29 -5.21 -23.62 33.85
N VAL A 30 -4.11 -24.34 34.08
CA VAL A 30 -2.77 -23.95 33.61
C VAL A 30 -2.71 -23.96 32.08
N VAL A 31 -3.22 -25.01 31.43
CA VAL A 31 -3.25 -25.10 29.97
C VAL A 31 -4.09 -23.96 29.37
N LEU A 32 -5.30 -23.73 29.90
CA LEU A 32 -6.18 -22.68 29.42
C LEU A 32 -5.56 -21.28 29.57
N SER A 33 -4.93 -20.99 30.73
CA SER A 33 -4.25 -19.71 30.94
C SER A 33 -3.08 -19.52 29.97
N GLY A 34 -2.29 -20.56 29.70
CA GLY A 34 -1.24 -20.54 28.69
C GLY A 34 -1.76 -20.26 27.28
N VAL A 35 -2.85 -20.93 26.88
CA VAL A 35 -3.50 -20.71 25.57
C VAL A 35 -4.00 -19.28 25.45
N MET A 36 -4.69 -18.77 26.47
CA MET A 36 -5.21 -17.39 26.46
C MET A 36 -4.08 -16.35 26.37
N ALA A 37 -2.97 -16.57 27.09
CA ALA A 37 -1.80 -15.71 27.01
C ALA A 37 -1.16 -15.73 25.61
N ALA A 38 -1.07 -16.90 24.98
CA ALA A 38 -0.55 -17.03 23.62
C ALA A 38 -1.46 -16.33 22.60
N VAL A 39 -2.78 -16.56 22.67
CA VAL A 39 -3.77 -15.90 21.79
C VAL A 39 -3.71 -14.38 21.97
N GLY A 40 -3.62 -13.87 23.20
CA GLY A 40 -3.50 -12.44 23.46
C GLY A 40 -2.26 -11.81 22.81
N LYS A 41 -1.12 -12.50 22.79
CA LYS A 41 0.07 -12.02 22.09
C LYS A 41 -0.11 -12.03 20.57
N LEU A 42 -0.71 -13.09 20.02
CA LEU A 42 -0.96 -13.21 18.58
C LEU A 42 -1.94 -12.16 18.08
N THR A 43 -3.00 -11.84 18.82
CA THR A 43 -3.97 -10.81 18.43
C THR A 43 -3.33 -9.42 18.42
N VAL A 44 -2.52 -9.08 19.41
CA VAL A 44 -1.78 -7.81 19.45
C VAL A 44 -0.80 -7.72 18.26
N ALA A 45 -0.06 -8.79 17.99
CA ALA A 45 0.85 -8.84 16.84
C ALA A 45 0.11 -8.67 15.51
N ALA A 46 -1.05 -9.32 15.35
CA ALA A 46 -1.87 -9.20 14.15
C ALA A 46 -2.42 -7.77 13.95
N ILE A 47 -2.84 -7.10 15.02
CA ILE A 47 -3.31 -5.70 14.95
C ILE A 47 -2.16 -4.78 14.56
N ALA A 48 -0.98 -4.95 15.17
CA ALA A 48 0.20 -4.16 14.84
C ALA A 48 0.59 -4.34 13.36
N ALA A 49 0.64 -5.57 12.88
CA ALA A 49 0.91 -5.88 11.47
C ALA A 49 -0.15 -5.28 10.54
N SER A 50 -1.43 -5.35 10.90
CA SER A 50 -2.52 -4.77 10.10
C SER A 50 -2.41 -3.25 9.99
N ARG A 51 -1.99 -2.56 11.05
CA ARG A 51 -1.78 -1.10 11.02
C ARG A 51 -0.64 -0.72 10.08
N ILE A 52 0.50 -1.40 10.20
CA ILE A 52 1.67 -1.18 9.31
C ILE A 52 1.27 -1.40 7.85
N GLN A 53 0.57 -2.51 7.57
CA GLN A 53 0.13 -2.82 6.21
C GLN A 53 -0.86 -1.78 5.66
N SER A 54 -1.77 -1.26 6.49
CA SER A 54 -2.71 -0.21 6.11
C SER A 54 -1.98 1.10 5.76
N GLU A 55 -1.02 1.51 6.59
CA GLU A 55 -0.22 2.71 6.34
C GLU A 55 0.63 2.57 5.07
N ARG A 56 1.27 1.41 4.87
CA ARG A 56 1.99 1.12 3.64
C ARG A 56 1.06 1.21 2.43
N THR A 57 -0.11 0.59 2.48
CA THR A 57 -1.08 0.62 1.38
C THR A 57 -1.53 2.05 1.06
N ARG A 58 -1.72 2.89 2.08
CA ARG A 58 -2.07 4.31 1.93
C ARG A 58 -0.96 5.08 1.19
N ILE A 59 0.30 4.94 1.61
CA ILE A 59 1.45 5.60 0.98
C ILE A 59 1.62 5.14 -0.47
N GLU A 60 1.60 3.82 -0.70
CA GLU A 60 1.78 3.21 -2.02
C GLU A 60 0.69 3.65 -2.99
N ALA A 61 -0.57 3.75 -2.54
CA ALA A 61 -1.67 4.23 -3.36
C ALA A 61 -1.43 5.68 -3.81
N VAL A 62 -0.99 6.56 -2.92
CA VAL A 62 -0.72 7.97 -3.21
C VAL A 62 0.48 8.12 -4.17
N VAL A 63 1.57 7.39 -3.93
CA VAL A 63 2.75 7.41 -4.81
C VAL A 63 2.37 6.87 -6.19
N THR A 64 1.67 5.73 -6.25
CA THR A 64 1.27 5.09 -7.50
C THR A 64 0.30 5.99 -8.30
N GLU A 65 -0.68 6.61 -7.65
CA GLU A 65 -1.58 7.56 -8.30
C GLU A 65 -0.79 8.73 -8.91
N ASN A 66 0.18 9.29 -8.18
CA ASN A 66 1.00 10.37 -8.72
C ASN A 66 1.87 9.94 -9.90
N ILE A 67 2.47 8.75 -9.84
CA ILE A 67 3.23 8.17 -10.95
C ILE A 67 2.36 8.06 -12.21
N GLN A 68 1.14 7.52 -12.07
CA GLN A 68 0.20 7.40 -13.18
C GLN A 68 -0.17 8.77 -13.77
N LEU A 69 -0.39 9.77 -12.91
CA LEU A 69 -0.67 11.14 -13.35
C LEU A 69 0.51 11.76 -14.10
N ILE A 70 1.76 11.52 -13.66
CA ILE A 70 2.94 11.98 -14.38
C ILE A 70 3.07 11.30 -15.73
N GLN A 71 2.89 9.97 -15.81
CA GLN A 71 2.95 9.23 -17.07
C GLN A 71 1.86 9.68 -18.05
N LYS A 72 0.66 9.95 -17.52
CA LYS A 72 -0.43 10.55 -18.30
C LYS A 72 -0.04 11.95 -18.81
N ALA A 73 0.54 12.79 -17.95
CA ALA A 73 0.99 14.12 -18.33
C ALA A 73 2.07 14.07 -19.43
N ASP A 74 3.05 13.16 -19.31
CA ASP A 74 4.06 12.94 -20.37
C ASP A 74 3.43 12.46 -21.68
N SER A 75 2.42 11.59 -21.62
CA SER A 75 1.69 11.13 -22.80
C SER A 75 0.86 12.24 -23.46
N GLU A 76 0.26 13.13 -22.65
CA GLU A 76 -0.48 14.31 -23.09
C GLU A 76 0.43 15.44 -23.54
N PHE A 77 1.72 15.40 -23.20
CA PHE A 77 2.69 16.42 -23.57
C PHE A 77 2.95 16.35 -25.08
N ARG A 78 2.18 17.15 -25.81
CA ARG A 78 2.18 17.19 -27.27
C ARG A 78 3.14 18.24 -27.80
N VAL A 79 3.89 17.85 -28.83
CA VAL A 79 4.80 18.72 -29.62
C VAL A 79 4.03 19.63 -30.58
N ASP A 80 2.75 19.34 -30.79
CA ASP A 80 1.91 19.92 -31.84
C ASP A 80 0.69 20.65 -31.28
N ALA A 81 0.68 20.97 -29.97
CA ALA A 81 -0.39 21.75 -29.36
C ALA A 81 -0.19 23.25 -29.71
N ILE A 82 -0.95 23.72 -30.70
CA ILE A 82 -1.08 25.14 -31.02
C ILE A 82 -1.95 25.78 -29.93
N ASP A 83 -1.44 26.81 -29.27
CA ASP A 83 -2.24 27.59 -28.31
C ASP A 83 -3.32 28.39 -29.06
N ILE A 84 -4.44 28.72 -28.39
CA ILE A 84 -5.60 29.42 -29.00
C ILE A 84 -5.21 30.83 -29.51
N ILE A 85 -4.03 31.32 -29.12
CA ILE A 85 -3.53 32.68 -29.39
C ILE A 85 -2.38 32.66 -30.42
N ASP A 86 -2.24 31.63 -31.26
CA ASP A 86 -1.30 31.62 -32.40
C ASP A 86 0.16 31.98 -32.02
N GLN A 87 0.48 31.86 -30.73
CA GLN A 87 1.82 31.96 -30.19
C GLN A 87 2.35 30.55 -30.11
N PRO A 88 3.47 30.23 -30.77
CA PRO A 88 4.13 28.96 -30.54
C PRO A 88 4.49 28.92 -29.05
N LEU A 89 3.87 28.01 -28.30
CA LEU A 89 4.33 27.69 -26.95
C LEU A 89 5.83 27.43 -27.05
N PRO A 90 6.69 28.20 -26.36
CA PRO A 90 8.11 28.22 -26.65
C PRO A 90 8.81 27.03 -25.99
N ILE A 91 8.50 25.77 -26.30
CA ILE A 91 8.98 24.68 -25.42
C ILE A 91 9.21 23.32 -26.09
N HIS A 92 9.89 23.30 -27.25
CA HIS A 92 10.58 22.07 -27.68
C HIS A 92 12.07 22.28 -27.57
N ASP A 93 12.56 22.30 -26.33
CA ASP A 93 13.98 22.20 -26.08
C ASP A 93 14.41 20.74 -26.30
N CYS A 94 14.54 20.34 -27.57
CA CYS A 94 15.11 19.04 -27.93
C CYS A 94 16.56 18.88 -27.44
N SER A 95 17.22 19.98 -27.06
CA SER A 95 18.53 19.92 -26.40
C SER A 95 18.43 19.51 -24.92
N ASN A 96 17.27 19.75 -24.28
CA ASN A 96 16.99 19.33 -22.92
C ASN A 96 15.51 18.95 -22.71
N PRO A 97 15.10 17.76 -23.16
CA PRO A 97 13.71 17.34 -23.07
C PRO A 97 13.25 17.09 -21.63
N ALA A 98 14.16 16.69 -20.73
CA ALA A 98 13.84 16.50 -19.32
C ALA A 98 13.38 17.80 -18.66
N ARG A 99 14.04 18.93 -18.95
CA ARG A 99 13.67 20.25 -18.45
C ARG A 99 12.31 20.70 -18.98
N ALA A 100 12.05 20.48 -20.28
CA ALA A 100 10.77 20.84 -20.89
C ALA A 100 9.60 20.10 -20.22
N LEU A 101 9.71 18.78 -20.05
CA LEU A 101 8.70 17.97 -19.36
C LEU A 101 8.54 18.40 -17.89
N LYS A 102 9.65 18.68 -17.20
CA LYS A 102 9.62 19.17 -15.82
C LYS A 102 8.80 20.46 -15.70
N THR A 103 9.10 21.46 -16.51
CA THR A 103 8.38 22.74 -16.50
C THR A 103 6.91 22.56 -16.85
N TYR A 104 6.59 21.68 -17.81
CA TYR A 104 5.20 21.34 -18.13
C TYR A 104 4.44 20.75 -16.93
N ILE A 105 5.03 19.77 -16.24
CA ILE A 105 4.43 19.15 -15.05
C ILE A 105 4.26 20.19 -13.94
N GLU A 106 5.27 21.02 -13.69
CA GLU A 106 5.21 22.08 -12.67
C GLU A 106 4.09 23.09 -12.97
N ASN A 107 3.98 23.55 -14.21
CA ASN A 107 2.92 24.47 -14.63
C ASN A 107 1.53 23.85 -14.46
N ARG A 108 1.33 22.62 -14.95
CA ARG A 108 0.06 21.88 -14.83
C ARG A 108 -0.30 21.58 -13.37
N SER A 109 0.68 21.39 -12.51
CA SER A 109 0.49 21.15 -11.07
C SER A 109 0.05 22.38 -10.27
N ASN A 110 0.16 23.58 -10.86
CA ASN A 110 -0.27 24.84 -10.26
C ASN A 110 -1.71 25.24 -10.63
N GLU A 111 -2.37 24.48 -11.51
CA GLU A 111 -3.77 24.72 -11.87
C GLU A 111 -4.71 24.46 -10.68
N ASN A 112 -5.86 25.14 -10.65
CA ASN A 112 -6.86 25.02 -9.59
C ASN A 112 -7.82 23.83 -9.77
N THR A 113 -7.32 22.69 -10.27
CA THR A 113 -8.12 21.47 -10.49
C THR A 113 -7.76 20.38 -9.48
N GLU A 114 -8.67 19.44 -9.23
CA GLU A 114 -8.39 18.30 -8.35
C GLU A 114 -7.23 17.45 -8.91
N THR A 115 -7.20 17.26 -10.23
CA THR A 115 -6.14 16.52 -10.92
C THR A 115 -4.78 17.21 -10.76
N ALA A 116 -4.73 18.54 -10.86
CA ALA A 116 -3.50 19.30 -10.65
C ALA A 116 -2.98 19.20 -9.20
N ARG A 117 -3.88 19.22 -8.20
CA ARG A 117 -3.49 19.01 -6.79
C ARG A 117 -2.88 17.63 -6.56
N LYS A 118 -3.48 16.59 -7.16
CA LYS A 118 -2.96 15.21 -7.11
C LYS A 118 -1.63 15.07 -7.87
N LEU A 119 -1.50 15.75 -9.01
CA LEU A 119 -0.24 15.83 -9.77
C LEU A 119 0.86 16.55 -9.00
N ASN A 120 0.53 17.55 -8.18
CA ASN A 120 1.47 18.26 -7.31
C ASN A 120 1.95 17.40 -6.12
N LEU A 121 1.29 16.27 -5.85
CA LEU A 121 1.56 15.42 -4.68
C LEU A 121 1.54 16.23 -3.37
N ARG A 122 0.41 16.89 -3.08
CA ARG A 122 0.19 17.56 -1.77
C ARG A 122 -0.07 16.54 -0.67
N SER A 123 0.95 15.80 -0.27
CA SER A 123 0.95 14.92 0.90
C SER A 123 1.96 15.42 1.93
N PRO A 124 1.59 15.57 3.21
CA PRO A 124 2.54 15.97 4.25
C PRO A 124 3.58 14.88 4.54
N ASP A 125 3.22 13.62 4.30
CA ASP A 125 4.02 12.45 4.67
C ASP A 125 5.03 12.05 3.56
N ILE A 126 4.90 12.64 2.37
CA ILE A 126 5.68 12.27 1.17
C ILE A 126 6.27 13.51 0.53
N THR A 127 7.59 13.54 0.42
CA THR A 127 8.32 14.59 -0.30
C THR A 127 8.63 14.12 -1.71
N ARG A 128 8.42 14.98 -2.71
CA ARG A 128 8.75 14.72 -4.12
C ARG A 128 9.71 15.78 -4.66
N SER A 129 10.65 15.35 -5.49
CA SER A 129 11.53 16.24 -6.26
C SER A 129 11.63 15.80 -7.72
N LEU A 130 11.71 16.78 -8.62
CA LEU A 130 11.90 16.58 -10.06
C LEU A 130 13.27 17.15 -10.45
N LYS A 131 14.14 16.30 -10.97
CA LYS A 131 15.51 16.64 -11.38
C LYS A 131 15.79 16.14 -12.78
N GLU A 132 16.56 16.90 -13.53
CA GLU A 132 17.11 16.45 -14.81
C GLU A 132 18.18 15.39 -14.51
N GLY A 133 18.14 14.28 -15.24
CA GLY A 133 19.18 13.26 -15.20
C GLY A 133 20.45 13.72 -15.91
N GLU A 134 21.54 12.98 -15.74
CA GLU A 134 22.88 13.38 -16.21
C GLU A 134 22.96 13.69 -17.71
N THR A 135 22.14 13.01 -18.52
CA THR A 135 22.12 13.16 -19.98
C THR A 135 21.15 14.23 -20.47
N ASN A 136 20.44 14.93 -19.57
CA ASN A 136 19.34 15.86 -19.86
C ASN A 136 18.17 15.25 -20.66
N LYS A 137 18.24 13.95 -20.96
CA LYS A 137 17.21 13.18 -21.70
C LYS A 137 16.21 12.50 -20.80
N THR A 138 16.56 12.34 -19.52
CA THR A 138 15.73 11.63 -18.55
C THR A 138 15.31 12.61 -17.46
N LEU A 139 14.02 12.64 -17.16
CA LEU A 139 13.49 13.29 -15.97
C LEU A 139 13.48 12.28 -14.82
N VAL A 140 14.18 12.60 -13.74
CA VAL A 140 14.23 11.79 -12.52
C VAL A 140 13.27 12.37 -11.50
N ILE A 141 12.26 11.60 -11.12
CA ILE A 141 11.32 11.93 -10.05
C ILE A 141 11.65 11.06 -8.84
N SER A 142 11.97 11.71 -7.74
CA SER A 142 12.29 11.03 -6.48
C SER A 142 11.22 11.32 -5.43
N TYR A 143 10.65 10.25 -4.88
CA TYR A 143 9.75 10.26 -3.74
C TYR A 143 10.52 9.83 -2.50
N SER A 144 10.30 10.49 -1.37
CA SER A 144 10.87 10.13 -0.07
C SER A 144 9.80 10.21 1.01
N PHE A 145 9.73 9.19 1.86
CA PHE A 145 8.78 9.10 2.96
C PHE A 145 9.36 8.23 4.09
N GLU A 146 8.80 8.36 5.28
CA GLU A 146 9.14 7.48 6.41
C GLU A 146 8.46 6.12 6.22
N ALA A 147 9.22 5.05 6.43
CA ALA A 147 8.67 3.71 6.29
C ALA A 147 7.84 3.36 7.53
N PRO A 148 6.68 2.71 7.37
CA PRO A 148 5.82 2.34 8.50
C PRO A 148 6.39 1.19 9.35
N GLU A 149 7.43 0.49 8.87
CA GLU A 149 8.13 -0.56 9.60
C GLU A 149 9.12 0.00 10.62
N THR A 150 9.25 -0.68 11.76
CA THR A 150 10.12 -0.25 12.87
C THR A 150 11.62 -0.30 12.55
N ASN A 151 12.02 -1.00 11.50
CA ASN A 151 13.44 -1.25 11.17
C ASN A 151 13.93 -0.43 9.97
N ILE A 152 13.07 0.37 9.35
CA ILE A 152 13.39 1.17 8.17
C ILE A 152 13.02 2.61 8.50
N THR A 153 13.97 3.53 8.44
CA THR A 153 13.71 4.93 8.80
C THR A 153 13.12 5.70 7.62
N LYS A 154 13.74 5.60 6.44
CA LYS A 154 13.31 6.29 5.22
C LYS A 154 13.32 5.35 4.05
N GLU A 155 12.33 5.50 3.19
CA GLU A 155 12.21 4.80 1.93
C GLU A 155 12.24 5.82 0.78
N TYR A 156 12.81 5.39 -0.35
CA TYR A 156 12.87 6.18 -1.58
C TYR A 156 12.24 5.40 -2.72
N ARG A 157 11.48 6.10 -3.56
CA ARG A 157 11.04 5.58 -4.87
C ARG A 157 11.56 6.51 -5.94
N ILE A 158 12.22 5.95 -6.95
CA ILE A 158 12.82 6.72 -8.04
C ILE A 158 12.13 6.27 -9.32
N LEU A 159 11.59 7.24 -10.05
CA LEU A 159 11.02 7.05 -11.36
C LEU A 159 11.88 7.83 -12.36
N GLU A 160 12.36 7.13 -13.38
CA GLU A 160 13.10 7.70 -14.48
C GLU A 160 12.22 7.69 -15.72
N ILE A 161 11.93 8.87 -16.26
CA ILE A 161 11.07 9.04 -17.43
C ILE A 161 11.91 9.61 -18.55
N ASN A 162 11.90 8.94 -19.69
CA ASN A 162 12.34 9.52 -20.94
C ASN A 162 11.14 10.22 -21.59
N PRO A 163 11.12 11.55 -21.71
CA PRO A 163 9.96 12.28 -22.22
C PRO A 163 9.51 11.75 -23.57
N ASN A 164 8.24 11.36 -23.69
CA ASN A 164 7.70 10.71 -24.88
C ASN A 164 7.92 11.54 -26.16
N PHE A 165 7.82 12.85 -26.03
CA PHE A 165 7.97 13.79 -27.13
C PHE A 165 9.38 13.80 -27.76
N GLN A 166 10.40 13.35 -27.03
CA GLN A 166 11.78 13.29 -27.50
C GLN A 166 11.92 12.45 -28.78
N ALA A 167 11.07 11.44 -28.97
CA ALA A 167 11.04 10.63 -30.20
C ALA A 167 10.68 11.43 -31.46
N ARG A 168 10.15 12.65 -31.31
CA ARG A 168 9.77 13.56 -32.40
C ARG A 168 10.77 14.69 -32.60
N CYS A 169 11.85 14.72 -31.83
CA CYS A 169 12.93 15.68 -32.03
C CYS A 169 13.70 15.35 -33.33
N PRO A 170 14.04 16.38 -34.14
CA PRO A 170 14.74 16.21 -35.41
C PRO A 170 16.18 15.72 -35.24
#